data_AF-A0A5K1G954-F1
#
_entry.id   AF-A0A5K1G954-F1
#
_cell.length_a   1.000
_cell.length_b   1.000
_cell.length_c   1.000
_cell.angle_alpha   90.00
_cell.angle_beta   90.00
_cell.angle_gamma   90.00
#
_symmetry.space_group_name_H-M   'P 1'
#
loop_
_entity.id
_entity.type
_entity.pdbx_description
1 polymer ?
#
loop_
_entity_poly.entity_id
_entity_poly.type
_entity_poly.pdbx_seq_one_letter_code
_entity_poly.pdbx_strand_id
1 'polypeptide(L)'
;MKEEDIERLRGVVRDCVNKHLYSSAIFFADKVAAFTGDPADIYMQAQALFLGRHFRRALHLLTSCKIIFRDLRFRYLAAKCL
;
A
#
# COMPACT_ATOMS: atom_id res chain seq x y z
N MET A 1 -9.89 -6.29 15.01
CA MET A 1 -9.53 -4.89 15.34
C MET A 1 -10.78 -4.06 15.10
N LYS A 2 -11.07 -3.01 15.88
CA LYS A 2 -12.25 -2.19 15.61
C LYS A 2 -12.02 -1.36 14.35
N GLU A 3 -13.07 -1.12 13.56
CA GLU A 3 -13.01 -0.33 12.31
C GLU A 3 -12.35 1.04 12.53
N GLU A 4 -12.64 1.66 13.68
CA GLU A 4 -12.08 2.95 14.07
C GLU A 4 -10.55 2.93 14.22
N ASP A 5 -10.00 1.82 14.70
CA ASP A 5 -8.55 1.66 14.88
C ASP A 5 -7.84 1.47 13.53
N ILE A 6 -8.51 0.81 12.57
CA ILE A 6 -8.04 0.69 11.19
C ILE A 6 -7.93 2.08 10.56
N GLU A 7 -8.97 2.91 10.70
CA GLU A 7 -8.96 4.25 10.11
C GLU A 7 -7.88 5.16 10.73
N ARG A 8 -7.66 5.05 12.05
CA ARG A 8 -6.52 5.71 12.72
C ARG A 8 -5.18 5.29 12.11
N LEU A 9 -4.98 3.98 11.89
CA LEU A 9 -3.75 3.47 11.28
C LEU A 9 -3.57 3.94 9.83
N ARG A 10 -4.63 3.98 9.03
CA ARG A 10 -4.60 4.59 7.68
C ARG A 10 -4.18 6.06 7.75
N GLY A 11 -4.65 6.80 8.74
CA GLY A 11 -4.22 8.16 9.06
C GLY A 11 -2.70 8.24 9.29
N VAL A 12 -2.17 7.35 10.15
CA VAL A 12 -0.72 7.28 10.43
C VAL A 12 0.09 7.00 9.16
N VAL A 13 -0.38 6.09 8.30
CA VAL A 13 0.30 5.81 7.01
C VAL A 13 0.37 7.06 6.15
N ARG A 14 -0.75 7.79 5.99
CA ARG A 14 -0.81 9.04 5.21
C ARG A 14 0.15 10.09 5.78
N ASP A 15 0.19 10.25 7.09
CA ASP A 15 1.11 11.17 7.77
C ASP A 15 2.57 10.80 7.57
N CYS A 16 2.92 9.51 7.67
CA CYS A 16 4.27 9.04 7.40
C CYS A 16 4.68 9.32 5.95
N VAL A 17 3.80 9.08 4.98
CA VAL A 17 4.04 9.39 3.57
C VAL A 17 4.27 10.89 3.35
N ASN A 18 3.41 11.74 3.91
CA ASN A 18 3.51 13.20 3.80
C ASN A 18 4.81 13.74 4.42
N LYS A 19 5.31 13.08 5.47
CA LYS A 19 6.58 13.43 6.14
C LYS A 19 7.80 12.71 5.54
N HIS A 20 7.64 12.02 4.41
CA HIS A 20 8.71 11.23 3.76
C HIS A 20 9.32 10.12 4.64
N LEU A 21 8.59 9.67 5.67
CA LEU A 21 8.97 8.57 6.56
C LEU A 21 8.57 7.21 5.96
N TYR A 22 9.14 6.88 4.81
CA TYR A 22 8.68 5.74 4.00
C TYR A 22 8.84 4.38 4.68
N SER A 23 9.91 4.16 5.44
CA SER A 23 10.09 2.90 6.18
C SER A 23 8.94 2.65 7.18
N SER A 24 8.53 3.68 7.90
CA SER A 24 7.39 3.63 8.82
C SER A 24 6.07 3.48 8.07
N ALA A 25 5.88 4.23 6.98
CA ALA A 25 4.69 4.10 6.14
C ALA A 25 4.51 2.67 5.62
N ILE A 26 5.59 2.04 5.14
CA ILE A 26 5.59 0.66 4.65
C ILE A 26 5.21 -0.31 5.77
N PHE A 27 5.78 -0.14 6.96
CA PHE A 27 5.49 -1.00 8.11
C PHE A 27 4.01 -0.92 8.50
N PHE A 28 3.47 0.28 8.68
CA PHE A 28 2.07 0.45 9.08
C PHE A 28 1.10 0.02 7.99
N ALA A 29 1.39 0.33 6.72
CA ALA A 29 0.54 -0.07 5.60
C ALA A 29 0.47 -1.59 5.43
N ASP A 30 1.58 -2.31 5.64
CA ASP A 30 1.60 -3.77 5.67
C ASP A 30 0.68 -4.34 6.75
N LYS A 31 0.67 -3.74 7.95
CA LYS A 31 -0.23 -4.16 9.02
C LYS A 31 -1.69 -3.90 8.68
N VAL A 32 -2.01 -2.71 8.15
CA VAL A 32 -3.38 -2.37 7.74
C VAL A 32 -3.88 -3.36 6.66
N ALA A 33 -3.09 -3.58 5.61
CA ALA A 33 -3.44 -4.49 4.53
C ALA A 33 -3.62 -5.94 5.03
N ALA A 34 -2.80 -6.40 5.98
CA ALA A 34 -2.95 -7.71 6.59
C ALA A 34 -4.21 -7.85 7.46
N PHE A 35 -4.67 -6.77 8.09
CA PHE A 35 -5.88 -6.80 8.92
C PHE A 35 -7.18 -6.71 8.12
N THR A 36 -7.21 -5.92 7.03
CA THR A 36 -8.44 -5.67 6.27
C THR A 36 -8.57 -6.58 5.04
N GLY A 37 -7.46 -6.87 4.36
CA GLY A 37 -7.47 -7.50 3.04
C GLY A 37 -8.17 -6.67 1.95
N ASP A 38 -8.48 -5.39 2.23
CA ASP A 38 -9.16 -4.52 1.27
C ASP A 38 -8.19 -4.15 0.13
N PRO A 39 -8.61 -4.28 -1.15
CA PRO A 39 -7.88 -3.73 -2.29
C PRO A 39 -7.34 -2.31 -2.07
N ALA A 40 -8.09 -1.42 -1.43
CA ALA A 40 -7.64 -0.05 -1.18
C ALA A 40 -6.41 0.01 -0.27
N ASP A 41 -6.36 -0.82 0.77
CA ASP A 41 -5.25 -0.87 1.73
C ASP A 41 -4.02 -1.57 1.14
N ILE A 42 -4.23 -2.60 0.32
CA ILE A 42 -3.17 -3.23 -0.47
C ILE A 42 -2.54 -2.21 -1.43
N TYR A 43 -3.36 -1.40 -2.08
CA TYR A 43 -2.87 -0.33 -2.95
C TYR A 43 -2.06 0.71 -2.16
N MET A 44 -2.51 1.07 -0.96
CA MET A 44 -1.78 1.96 -0.05
C MET A 44 -0.41 1.39 0.33
N GLN A 45 -0.32 0.10 0.61
CA GLN A 45 0.97 -0.58 0.85
C GLN A 45 1.87 -0.56 -0.38
N ALA A 46 1.34 -0.86 -1.58
CA ALA A 46 2.10 -0.78 -2.82
C ALA A 46 2.64 0.63 -3.08
N GLN A 47 1.82 1.66 -2.82
CA GLN A 47 2.21 3.05 -2.97
C GLN A 47 3.33 3.43 -1.98
N ALA A 48 3.23 3.00 -0.72
CA ALA A 48 4.29 3.23 0.26
C ALA A 48 5.61 2.55 -0.14
N LEU A 49 5.55 1.31 -0.65
CA LEU A 49 6.72 0.60 -1.19
C LEU A 49 7.33 1.32 -2.40
N PHE A 50 6.50 1.80 -3.32
CA PHE A 50 6.94 2.56 -4.48
C PHE A 50 7.66 3.86 -4.07
N LEU A 51 7.08 4.62 -3.15
CA LEU A 51 7.67 5.86 -2.65
C LEU A 51 8.98 5.61 -1.88
N GLY A 52 9.05 4.50 -1.15
CA GLY A 52 10.29 3.99 -0.54
C GLY A 52 11.29 3.37 -1.52
N ARG A 53 11.09 3.51 -2.84
CA ARG A 53 11.94 2.97 -3.91
C ARG A 53 12.11 1.44 -3.91
N HIS A 54 11.17 0.72 -3.31
CA HIS A 54 11.14 -0.74 -3.31
C HIS A 54 10.28 -1.27 -4.47
N PHE A 55 10.65 -0.91 -5.70
CA PHE A 55 9.84 -1.16 -6.92
C PHE A 55 9.55 -2.64 -7.14
N ARG A 56 10.53 -3.53 -6.96
CA ARG A 56 10.34 -4.98 -7.12
C ARG A 56 9.34 -5.56 -6.13
N ARG A 57 9.33 -5.05 -4.88
CA ARG A 57 8.38 -5.47 -3.84
C ARG A 57 6.98 -4.93 -4.14
N ALA A 58 6.87 -3.68 -4.58
CA ALA A 58 5.61 -3.08 -4.99
C ALA A 58 5.00 -3.84 -6.18
N LEU A 59 5.80 -4.12 -7.22
CA LEU A 59 5.37 -4.88 -8.38
C LEU A 59 4.89 -6.27 -7.97
N HIS A 60 5.67 -7.00 -7.18
CA HIS A 60 5.28 -8.32 -6.69
C HIS A 60 3.95 -8.29 -5.93
N LEU A 61 3.76 -7.33 -5.02
CA LEU A 61 2.51 -7.17 -4.27
C LEU A 61 1.32 -6.94 -5.22
N LEU A 62 1.47 -6.03 -6.19
CA LEU A 62 0.45 -5.72 -7.18
C LEU A 62 0.14 -6.93 -8.06
N THR A 63 1.15 -7.65 -8.57
CA THR A 63 0.97 -8.82 -9.46
C THR A 63 0.43 -10.04 -8.75
N SER A 64 0.73 -10.20 -7.46
CA SER A 64 0.19 -11.30 -6.64
C SER A 64 -1.31 -11.10 -6.39
N CYS A 65 -1.79 -9.86 -6.45
CA CYS A 65 -3.21 -9.56 -6.34
C CYS A 65 -3.89 -9.79 -7.70
N LYS A 66 -4.84 -10.74 -7.74
CA LYS A 66 -5.72 -10.99 -8.91
C LYS A 66 -6.55 -9.77 -9.34
N ILE A 67 -6.51 -8.68 -8.56
CA ILE A 67 -7.23 -7.42 -8.75
C ILE A 67 -6.58 -6.54 -9.83
N ILE A 68 -5.32 -6.77 -10.21
CA ILE A 68 -4.65 -6.00 -11.27
C ILE A 68 -5.51 -5.91 -12.55
N PHE A 69 -6.18 -7.00 -12.92
CA PHE A 69 -6.99 -7.01 -14.14
C PHE A 69 -8.29 -6.22 -14.01
N ARG A 70 -8.74 -5.93 -12.80
CA ARG A 70 -10.00 -5.22 -12.52
C ARG A 70 -9.79 -3.71 -12.31
N ASP A 71 -8.72 -3.31 -11.65
CA ASP A 71 -8.48 -1.89 -11.31
C ASP A 71 -7.36 -1.26 -12.16
N LEU A 72 -7.67 -0.15 -12.82
CA LEU A 72 -6.70 0.60 -13.63
C LEU A 72 -5.57 1.19 -12.78
N ARG A 73 -5.86 1.58 -11.54
CA ARG A 73 -4.87 2.17 -10.61
C ARG A 73 -3.73 1.20 -10.32
N PHE A 74 -4.08 -0.06 -10.12
CA PHE A 74 -3.11 -1.13 -9.89
C PHE A 74 -2.21 -1.36 -11.11
N ARG A 75 -2.79 -1.41 -12.32
CA ARG A 75 -2.02 -1.53 -13.57
C ARG A 75 -1.08 -0.35 -13.78
N TYR A 76 -1.58 0.87 -13.56
CA TYR A 76 -0.78 2.08 -13.69
C TYR A 76 0.40 2.08 -12.72
N LEU A 77 0.18 1.77 -11.44
CA LEU A 77 1.26 1.73 -10.45
C LEU A 77 2.25 0.58 -10.74
N ALA A 78 1.76 -0.58 -11.18
CA ALA A 78 2.61 -1.70 -11.57
C ALA A 78 3.50 -1.34 -12.77
N ALA A 79 2.94 -0.70 -13.80
CA ALA A 79 3.70 -0.21 -14.94
C ALA A 79 4.75 0.83 -14.54
N LYS A 80 4.45 1.69 -13.56
CA LYS A 80 5.40 2.67 -13.01
C LYS A 80 6.56 2.02 -12.23
N CYS A 81 6.41 0.76 -11.81
CA CYS A 81 7.46 0.02 -11.09
C CYS A 81 8.46 -0.69 -12.03
N LEU A 82 8.18 -0.74 -13.34
CA LEU A 82 9.09 -1.27 -14.37
C LEU A 82 10.12 -0.22 -14.76
#